data_AF-A0A0B4XPV8-F1
#
_entry.id   AF-A0A0B4XPV8-F1
#
_cell.length_a   1.000
_cell.length_b   1.000
_cell.length_c   1.000
_cell.angle_alpha   90.00
_cell.angle_beta   90.00
_cell.angle_gamma   90.00
#
_symmetry.space_group_name_H-M   'P 1'
#
loop_
_entity.id
_entity.type
_entity.pdbx_description
1 polymer ?
#
loop_
_entity_poly.entity_id
_entity_poly.type
_entity_poly.pdbx_seq_one_letter_code
_entity_poly.pdbx_strand_id
1 'polypeptide(L)'
;MLSYQHGYHAGNFADVHKHAVLSLVLNYLRRKPKPFTVFDLYAGRGRYDLQAVEAQKTGEATLGILRQWQQPWPELLGDYRHALRALNPQSETLRWYPGSPLITELLTRDGTDLVLCELHPQEFAALQQTFANHARVHLHRRDALEAAHALLPPASRRGLVLIDPSYERAGDYDAVTSAVLRGTQRWPTGVYLLWYPLLADGRHQKMLRRLCDAGLPWLRSELRVRPAGMGMNGSGLLLLNPPYLLPEQLRNLAGWFAPLGQGAAASLEIFVSEHF
;
A
#
# COMPACT_ATOMS: atom_id res chain seq x y z
N MET A 1 -17.96 10.70 -10.05
CA MET A 1 -16.89 10.76 -11.07
C MET A 1 -15.67 10.04 -10.49
N LEU A 2 -14.92 9.27 -11.29
CA LEU A 2 -13.63 8.70 -10.88
C LEU A 2 -12.55 9.67 -11.39
N SER A 3 -12.29 10.73 -10.63
CA SER A 3 -11.37 11.80 -11.05
C SER A 3 -9.93 11.54 -10.62
N TYR A 4 -9.72 10.75 -9.56
CA TYR A 4 -8.40 10.47 -9.05
C TYR A 4 -7.58 9.64 -10.04
N GLN A 5 -6.42 10.15 -10.39
CA GLN A 5 -5.42 9.43 -11.16
C GLN A 5 -4.13 9.38 -10.34
N HIS A 6 -3.73 8.18 -9.95
CA HIS A 6 -2.59 7.99 -9.06
C HIS A 6 -1.26 8.48 -9.66
N GLY A 7 -1.17 8.59 -11.00
CA GLY A 7 0.02 9.10 -11.68
C GLY A 7 0.46 10.51 -11.28
N TYR A 8 -0.44 11.34 -10.74
CA TYR A 8 -0.09 12.66 -10.20
C TYR A 8 0.64 12.58 -8.85
N HIS A 9 0.54 11.48 -8.14
CA HIS A 9 1.03 11.33 -6.76
C HIS A 9 2.05 10.19 -6.61
N ALA A 10 2.33 9.48 -7.71
CA ALA A 10 3.17 8.29 -7.71
C ALA A 10 4.55 8.57 -7.11
N GLY A 11 4.95 7.73 -6.15
CA GLY A 11 6.25 7.84 -5.49
C GLY A 11 6.34 8.98 -4.47
N ASN A 12 5.23 9.58 -4.06
CA ASN A 12 5.23 10.52 -2.93
C ASN A 12 5.56 9.83 -1.60
N PHE A 13 5.59 10.59 -0.49
CA PHE A 13 5.91 10.04 0.83
C PHE A 13 4.92 8.97 1.31
N ALA A 14 3.64 9.06 0.90
CA ALA A 14 2.61 8.11 1.31
C ALA A 14 2.80 6.76 0.61
N ASP A 15 3.17 6.80 -0.67
CA ASP A 15 3.57 5.64 -1.44
C ASP A 15 4.83 4.99 -0.88
N VAL A 16 5.87 5.78 -0.52
CA VAL A 16 7.08 5.26 0.13
C VAL A 16 6.74 4.52 1.43
N HIS A 17 5.88 5.09 2.27
CA HIS A 17 5.43 4.45 3.49
C HIS A 17 4.65 3.15 3.21
N LYS A 18 3.59 3.22 2.38
CA LYS A 18 2.75 2.09 2.00
C LYS A 18 3.56 0.93 1.43
N HIS A 19 4.43 1.21 0.47
CA HIS A 19 5.19 0.20 -0.25
C HIS A 19 6.33 -0.40 0.56
N ALA A 20 6.96 0.37 1.44
CA ALA A 20 7.90 -0.17 2.42
C ALA A 20 7.21 -1.20 3.33
N VAL A 21 6.05 -0.86 3.92
CA VAL A 21 5.29 -1.79 4.78
C VAL A 21 4.77 -3.00 4.00
N LEU A 22 4.23 -2.79 2.80
CA LEU A 22 3.81 -3.87 1.92
C LEU A 22 4.96 -4.88 1.68
N SER A 23 6.16 -4.38 1.40
CA SER A 23 7.33 -5.24 1.17
C SER A 23 7.68 -6.11 2.38
N LEU A 24 7.59 -5.56 3.60
CA LEU A 24 7.84 -6.29 4.85
C LEU A 24 6.79 -7.38 5.09
N VAL A 25 5.51 -7.07 4.84
CA VAL A 25 4.41 -8.04 4.96
C VAL A 25 4.58 -9.17 3.95
N LEU A 26 4.91 -8.87 2.69
CA LEU A 26 5.16 -9.87 1.65
C LEU A 26 6.39 -10.73 1.97
N ASN A 27 7.47 -10.14 2.50
CA ASN A 27 8.63 -10.89 2.98
C ASN A 27 8.23 -11.89 4.07
N TYR A 28 7.45 -11.46 5.05
CA TYR A 28 6.99 -12.35 6.11
C TYR A 28 6.12 -13.51 5.59
N LEU A 29 5.14 -13.22 4.73
CA LEU A 29 4.23 -14.24 4.20
C LEU A 29 4.96 -15.33 3.40
N ARG A 30 6.04 -14.96 2.70
CA ARG A 30 6.91 -15.87 1.92
C ARG A 30 7.75 -16.82 2.77
N ARG A 31 7.95 -16.55 4.07
CA ARG A 31 8.76 -17.42 4.95
C ARG A 31 8.17 -18.81 5.10
N LYS A 32 6.83 -18.93 5.00
CA LYS A 32 6.16 -20.23 5.01
C LYS A 32 6.09 -20.76 3.57
N PRO A 33 6.64 -21.96 3.28
CA PRO A 33 6.64 -22.55 1.94
C PRO A 33 5.26 -23.15 1.62
N LYS A 34 4.23 -22.32 1.65
CA LYS A 34 2.85 -22.66 1.26
C LYS A 34 2.30 -21.55 0.36
N PRO A 35 1.40 -21.88 -0.57
CA PRO A 35 0.72 -20.88 -1.38
C PRO A 35 0.02 -19.82 -0.53
N PHE A 36 -0.09 -18.62 -1.08
CA PHE A 36 -0.91 -17.54 -0.57
C PHE A 36 -1.41 -16.67 -1.72
N THR A 37 -2.43 -15.85 -1.48
CA THR A 37 -3.00 -14.97 -2.50
C THR A 37 -2.86 -13.52 -2.04
N VAL A 38 -2.49 -12.62 -2.94
CA VAL A 38 -2.50 -11.18 -2.66
C VAL A 38 -3.62 -10.53 -3.44
N PHE A 39 -4.54 -9.91 -2.73
CA PHE A 39 -5.60 -9.10 -3.30
C PHE A 39 -5.17 -7.64 -3.22
N ASP A 40 -5.08 -6.97 -4.36
CA ASP A 40 -4.96 -5.52 -4.43
C ASP A 40 -6.29 -4.97 -4.92
N LEU A 41 -7.06 -4.37 -4.01
CA LEU A 41 -8.43 -3.94 -4.32
C LEU A 41 -8.49 -2.59 -5.06
N TYR A 42 -7.37 -1.87 -5.14
CA TYR A 42 -7.23 -0.57 -5.79
C TYR A 42 -5.88 -0.51 -6.53
N ALA A 43 -5.72 -1.37 -7.53
CA ALA A 43 -4.45 -1.67 -8.16
C ALA A 43 -3.86 -0.50 -8.98
N GLY A 44 -4.68 0.46 -9.40
CA GLY A 44 -4.25 1.51 -10.33
C GLY A 44 -3.77 0.91 -11.66
N ARG A 45 -2.79 1.57 -12.29
CA ARG A 45 -2.20 1.15 -13.57
C ARG A 45 -0.95 0.27 -13.44
N GLY A 46 -0.54 -0.09 -12.22
CA GLY A 46 0.60 -0.98 -11.96
C GLY A 46 1.99 -0.32 -11.96
N ARG A 47 2.30 0.59 -12.90
CA ARG A 47 3.57 1.36 -12.90
C ARG A 47 3.38 2.79 -13.40
N TYR A 48 4.27 3.68 -12.99
CA TYR A 48 4.15 5.12 -13.24
C TYR A 48 5.48 5.71 -13.76
N ASP A 49 5.41 6.56 -14.79
CA ASP A 49 6.55 7.35 -15.26
C ASP A 49 6.63 8.64 -14.46
N LEU A 50 7.66 8.79 -13.63
CA LEU A 50 7.90 9.98 -12.80
C LEU A 50 8.29 11.21 -13.64
N GLN A 51 8.60 11.03 -14.93
CA GLN A 51 8.84 12.11 -15.89
C GLN A 51 7.61 12.45 -16.74
N ALA A 52 6.49 11.76 -16.55
CA ALA A 52 5.23 12.10 -17.22
C ALA A 52 4.74 13.50 -16.82
N VAL A 53 3.99 14.14 -17.71
CA VAL A 53 3.45 15.49 -17.51
C VAL A 53 2.64 15.59 -16.21
N GLU A 54 1.84 14.57 -15.91
CA GLU A 54 1.02 14.49 -14.70
C GLU A 54 1.88 14.45 -13.42
N ALA A 55 2.93 13.64 -13.40
CA ALA A 55 3.84 13.52 -12.26
C ALA A 55 4.63 14.82 -12.05
N GLN A 56 5.06 15.48 -13.14
CA GLN A 56 5.82 16.73 -13.09
C GLN A 56 4.98 17.93 -12.63
N LYS A 57 3.66 17.90 -12.85
CA LYS A 57 2.76 18.97 -12.38
C LYS A 57 2.74 19.13 -10.86
N THR A 58 2.86 18.02 -10.12
CA THR A 58 2.87 18.05 -8.64
C THR A 58 4.29 17.96 -8.08
N GLY A 59 5.18 17.23 -8.78
CA GLY A 59 6.56 17.01 -8.33
C GLY A 59 6.66 16.19 -7.04
N GLU A 60 5.61 15.52 -6.58
CA GLU A 60 5.57 14.91 -5.25
C GLU A 60 6.65 13.83 -5.03
N ALA A 61 7.06 13.13 -6.09
CA ALA A 61 8.13 12.13 -6.02
C ALA A 61 9.47 12.69 -5.54
N THR A 62 9.73 13.99 -5.75
CA THR A 62 10.95 14.68 -5.29
C THR A 62 11.02 14.77 -3.77
N LEU A 63 9.86 14.83 -3.11
CA LEU A 63 9.71 14.83 -1.64
C LEU A 63 9.46 13.44 -1.08
N GLY A 64 9.37 12.44 -1.96
CA GLY A 64 9.13 11.04 -1.63
C GLY A 64 10.31 10.17 -2.07
N ILE A 65 10.04 9.28 -3.02
CA ILE A 65 10.97 8.22 -3.40
C ILE A 65 12.30 8.74 -3.95
N LEU A 66 12.32 9.85 -4.69
CA LEU A 66 13.57 10.36 -5.26
C LEU A 66 14.52 10.86 -4.17
N ARG A 67 13.99 11.44 -3.09
CA ARG A 67 14.76 11.81 -1.90
C ARG A 67 15.27 10.56 -1.17
N GLN A 68 14.39 9.59 -1.00
CA GLN A 68 14.68 8.36 -0.27
C GLN A 68 15.70 7.47 -1.00
N TRP A 69 15.70 7.53 -2.33
CA TRP A 69 16.63 6.82 -3.18
C TRP A 69 18.09 7.17 -2.90
N GLN A 70 18.35 8.41 -2.51
CA GLN A 70 19.69 8.92 -2.19
C GLN A 70 20.16 8.55 -0.77
N GLN A 71 19.29 7.97 0.05
CA GLN A 71 19.62 7.58 1.42
C GLN A 71 20.29 6.20 1.46
N PRO A 72 21.08 5.88 2.49
CA PRO A 72 21.46 4.50 2.78
C PRO A 72 20.20 3.64 3.00
N TRP A 73 20.13 2.49 2.32
CA TRP A 73 18.99 1.58 2.41
C TRP A 73 19.25 0.50 3.47
N PRO A 74 18.39 0.39 4.51
CA PRO A 74 18.45 -0.71 5.47
C PRO A 74 18.22 -2.05 4.76
N GLU A 75 18.83 -3.12 5.28
CA GLU A 75 18.64 -4.48 4.77
C GLU A 75 17.17 -4.90 4.74
N LEU A 76 16.39 -4.47 5.75
CA LEU A 76 14.93 -4.69 5.84
C LEU A 76 14.17 -4.23 4.60
N LEU A 77 14.67 -3.24 3.85
CA LEU A 77 14.05 -2.70 2.64
C LEU A 77 14.74 -3.16 1.35
N GLY A 78 15.61 -4.18 1.42
CA GLY A 78 16.30 -4.74 0.27
C GLY A 78 15.34 -5.21 -0.83
N ASP A 79 14.24 -5.86 -0.46
CA ASP A 79 13.17 -6.28 -1.38
C ASP A 79 12.50 -5.07 -2.05
N TYR A 80 12.09 -4.06 -1.29
CA TYR A 80 11.49 -2.86 -1.87
C TYR A 80 12.45 -2.14 -2.84
N ARG A 81 13.72 -2.03 -2.46
CA ARG A 81 14.79 -1.48 -3.30
C ARG A 81 14.99 -2.30 -4.57
N HIS A 82 14.91 -3.63 -4.48
CA HIS A 82 15.01 -4.53 -5.62
C HIS A 82 13.90 -4.26 -6.64
N ALA A 83 12.64 -4.12 -6.19
CA ALA A 83 11.52 -3.79 -7.08
C ALA A 83 11.75 -2.47 -7.83
N LEU A 84 12.25 -1.43 -7.15
CA LEU A 84 12.61 -0.16 -7.79
C LEU A 84 13.74 -0.32 -8.82
N ARG A 85 14.79 -1.09 -8.50
CA ARG A 85 15.92 -1.37 -9.40
C ARG A 85 15.49 -2.17 -10.63
N ALA A 86 14.57 -3.13 -10.48
CA ALA A 86 14.10 -3.97 -11.59
C ALA A 86 13.45 -3.16 -12.71
N LEU A 87 12.76 -2.05 -12.37
CA LEU A 87 12.16 -1.13 -13.34
C LEU A 87 13.10 -0.06 -13.89
N ASN A 88 14.26 0.11 -13.25
CA ASN A 88 15.25 1.12 -13.61
C ASN A 88 16.64 0.45 -13.73
N PRO A 89 16.78 -0.57 -14.60
CA PRO A 89 18.03 -1.32 -14.72
C PRO A 89 19.14 -0.37 -15.16
N GLN A 90 20.32 -0.50 -14.54
CA GLN A 90 21.53 0.25 -14.90
C GLN A 90 21.42 1.79 -14.78
N SER A 91 20.32 2.33 -14.25
CA SER A 91 20.15 3.77 -14.04
C SER A 91 20.47 4.15 -12.59
N GLU A 92 21.23 5.23 -12.40
CA GLU A 92 21.41 5.86 -11.08
C GLU A 92 20.17 6.67 -10.67
N THR A 93 19.32 7.04 -11.64
CA THR A 93 18.10 7.82 -11.44
C THR A 93 16.85 6.95 -11.56
N LEU A 94 15.80 7.30 -10.82
CA LEU A 94 14.50 6.65 -10.94
C LEU A 94 13.63 7.42 -11.93
N ARG A 95 13.25 6.74 -13.01
CA ARG A 95 12.20 7.22 -13.93
C ARG A 95 10.89 6.48 -13.68
N TRP A 96 10.95 5.17 -13.51
CA TRP A 96 9.77 4.33 -13.34
C TRP A 96 9.55 4.00 -11.87
N TYR A 97 8.34 4.23 -11.39
CA TYR A 97 7.92 3.84 -10.05
C TYR A 97 6.95 2.65 -10.12
N PRO A 98 7.23 1.53 -9.44
CA PRO A 98 6.26 0.44 -9.33
C PRO A 98 5.15 0.82 -8.35
N GLY A 99 3.91 0.65 -8.78
CA GLY A 99 2.77 0.59 -7.86
C GLY A 99 2.74 -0.73 -7.09
N SER A 100 1.80 -0.84 -6.15
CA SER A 100 1.60 -2.04 -5.34
C SER A 100 1.43 -3.34 -6.13
N PRO A 101 0.78 -3.37 -7.32
CA PRO A 101 0.70 -4.60 -8.09
C PRO A 101 2.06 -5.12 -8.53
N LEU A 102 2.92 -4.23 -9.02
CA LEU A 102 4.21 -4.61 -9.58
C LEU A 102 5.24 -4.89 -8.48
N ILE A 103 5.16 -4.19 -7.34
CA ILE A 103 5.89 -4.56 -6.13
C ILE A 103 5.50 -5.98 -5.71
N THR A 104 4.21 -6.28 -5.65
CA THR A 104 3.74 -7.61 -5.26
C THR A 104 4.22 -8.68 -6.22
N GLU A 105 4.14 -8.42 -7.52
CA GLU A 105 4.56 -9.37 -8.55
C GLU A 105 6.06 -9.67 -8.42
N LEU A 106 6.91 -8.64 -8.38
CA LEU A 106 8.37 -8.77 -8.33
C LEU A 106 8.85 -9.41 -7.03
N LEU A 107 8.12 -9.23 -5.94
CA LEU A 107 8.48 -9.79 -4.64
C LEU A 107 7.91 -11.19 -4.42
N THR A 108 6.97 -11.67 -5.21
CA THR A 108 6.34 -12.99 -4.98
C THR A 108 6.77 -14.00 -6.02
N ARG A 109 6.75 -15.28 -5.65
CA ARG A 109 7.23 -16.40 -6.47
C ARG A 109 6.08 -17.32 -6.86
N ASP A 110 6.41 -18.31 -7.67
CA ASP A 110 5.52 -19.42 -8.04
C ASP A 110 4.77 -19.98 -6.82
N GLY A 111 3.46 -20.17 -6.99
CA GLY A 111 2.53 -20.51 -5.90
C GLY A 111 1.91 -19.30 -5.18
N THR A 112 2.15 -18.07 -5.65
CA THR A 112 1.41 -16.88 -5.19
C THR A 112 0.51 -16.35 -6.30
N ASP A 113 -0.80 -16.34 -6.10
CA ASP A 113 -1.73 -15.69 -7.03
C ASP A 113 -1.93 -14.23 -6.66
N LEU A 114 -2.01 -13.37 -7.68
CA LEU A 114 -2.30 -11.95 -7.53
C LEU A 114 -3.68 -11.67 -8.10
N VAL A 115 -4.55 -11.08 -7.30
CA VAL A 115 -5.89 -10.67 -7.72
C VAL A 115 -5.94 -9.15 -7.66
N LEU A 116 -5.95 -8.51 -8.83
CA LEU A 116 -5.82 -7.06 -8.95
C LEU A 116 -7.15 -6.47 -9.44
N CYS A 117 -7.72 -5.55 -8.66
CA CYS A 117 -8.97 -4.89 -8.98
C CYS A 117 -8.71 -3.40 -9.29
N GLU A 118 -9.25 -2.92 -10.40
CA GLU A 118 -9.22 -1.51 -10.76
C GLU A 118 -10.50 -1.13 -11.49
N LEU A 119 -11.21 -0.10 -11.02
CA LEU A 119 -12.52 0.29 -11.53
C LEU A 119 -12.42 1.30 -12.68
N HIS A 120 -11.41 2.18 -12.66
CA HIS A 120 -11.22 3.22 -13.67
C HIS A 120 -10.80 2.59 -15.00
N PRO A 121 -11.55 2.80 -16.10
CA PRO A 121 -11.34 2.07 -17.35
C PRO A 121 -9.96 2.31 -17.98
N GLN A 122 -9.45 3.54 -17.92
CA GLN A 122 -8.11 3.85 -18.46
C GLN A 122 -6.97 3.25 -17.63
N GLU A 123 -7.05 3.34 -16.29
CA GLU A 123 -6.08 2.69 -15.40
C GLU A 123 -6.11 1.17 -15.59
N PHE A 124 -7.29 0.56 -15.69
CA PHE A 124 -7.43 -0.87 -15.94
C PHE A 124 -6.83 -1.29 -17.28
N ALA A 125 -7.04 -0.54 -18.35
CA ALA A 125 -6.44 -0.83 -19.65
C ALA A 125 -4.89 -0.78 -19.59
N ALA A 126 -4.32 0.19 -18.88
CA ALA A 126 -2.88 0.26 -18.65
C ALA A 126 -2.37 -0.86 -17.73
N LEU A 127 -3.16 -1.27 -16.74
CA LEU A 127 -2.88 -2.42 -15.88
C LEU A 127 -2.83 -3.73 -16.70
N GLN A 128 -3.77 -3.92 -17.63
CA GLN A 128 -3.75 -5.06 -18.55
C GLN A 128 -2.49 -5.11 -19.41
N GLN A 129 -2.03 -3.96 -19.92
CA GLN A 129 -0.78 -3.89 -20.67
C GLN A 129 0.43 -4.23 -19.78
N THR A 130 0.43 -3.77 -18.53
CA THR A 130 1.52 -4.03 -17.58
C THR A 130 1.64 -5.53 -17.26
N PHE A 131 0.52 -6.26 -17.18
CA PHE A 131 0.51 -7.66 -16.74
C PHE A 131 0.15 -8.67 -17.83
N ALA A 132 0.22 -8.31 -19.12
CA ALA A 132 -0.27 -9.14 -20.23
C ALA A 132 0.34 -10.55 -20.27
N ASN A 133 1.57 -10.72 -19.78
CA ASN A 133 2.31 -11.98 -19.81
C ASN A 133 2.52 -12.61 -18.41
N HIS A 134 1.75 -12.19 -17.40
CA HIS A 134 1.90 -12.71 -16.03
C HIS A 134 0.79 -13.70 -15.70
N ALA A 135 1.05 -15.00 -15.90
CA ALA A 135 0.06 -16.06 -15.73
C ALA A 135 -0.55 -16.17 -14.33
N ARG A 136 0.15 -15.69 -13.29
CA ARG A 136 -0.30 -15.67 -11.88
C ARG A 136 -1.17 -14.46 -11.52
N VAL A 137 -1.41 -13.56 -12.47
CA VAL A 137 -2.10 -12.29 -12.24
C VAL A 137 -3.51 -12.35 -12.83
N HIS A 138 -4.50 -12.20 -11.96
CA HIS A 138 -5.92 -12.16 -12.29
C HIS A 138 -6.42 -10.71 -12.22
N LEU A 139 -6.77 -10.15 -13.37
CA LEU A 139 -7.20 -8.76 -13.49
C LEU A 139 -8.73 -8.66 -13.48
N HIS A 140 -9.26 -7.81 -12.62
CA HIS A 140 -10.70 -7.59 -12.47
C HIS A 140 -11.04 -6.10 -12.60
N ARG A 141 -11.81 -5.73 -13.63
CA ARG A 141 -12.38 -4.38 -13.72
C ARG A 141 -13.64 -4.30 -12.86
N ARG A 142 -13.47 -4.19 -11.55
CA ARG A 142 -14.55 -4.30 -10.55
C ARG A 142 -14.39 -3.31 -9.42
N ASP A 143 -15.51 -3.04 -8.74
CA ASP A 143 -15.51 -2.28 -7.49
C ASP A 143 -14.85 -3.11 -6.37
N ALA A 144 -14.11 -2.43 -5.49
CA ALA A 144 -13.38 -3.06 -4.40
C ALA A 144 -14.28 -3.78 -3.38
N LEU A 145 -15.46 -3.23 -3.08
CA LEU A 145 -16.42 -3.86 -2.15
C LEU A 145 -17.01 -5.13 -2.76
N GLU A 146 -17.37 -5.05 -4.04
CA GLU A 146 -17.87 -6.19 -4.80
C GLU A 146 -16.80 -7.30 -4.85
N ALA A 147 -15.55 -6.93 -5.17
CA ALA A 147 -14.43 -7.86 -5.23
C ALA A 147 -14.15 -8.51 -3.86
N ALA A 148 -14.10 -7.74 -2.77
CA ALA A 148 -13.92 -8.27 -1.43
C ALA A 148 -15.04 -9.27 -1.04
N HIS A 149 -16.27 -9.02 -1.48
CA HIS A 149 -17.38 -9.94 -1.27
C HIS A 149 -17.34 -11.16 -2.21
N ALA A 150 -16.92 -11.02 -3.46
CA ALA A 150 -16.96 -12.11 -4.41
C ALA A 150 -15.77 -13.07 -4.27
N LEU A 151 -14.60 -12.55 -3.88
CA LEU A 151 -13.32 -13.24 -4.06
C LEU A 151 -12.66 -13.71 -2.74
N LEU A 152 -13.13 -13.22 -1.59
CA LEU A 152 -12.65 -13.66 -0.27
C LEU A 152 -13.55 -14.73 0.33
N PRO A 153 -12.98 -15.78 0.98
CA PRO A 153 -11.55 -16.08 1.14
C PRO A 153 -10.91 -16.73 -0.10
N PRO A 154 -9.58 -16.60 -0.28
CA PRO A 154 -8.88 -17.34 -1.33
C PRO A 154 -8.88 -18.86 -1.07
N ALA A 155 -8.73 -19.65 -2.12
CA ALA A 155 -8.58 -21.10 -2.03
C ALA A 155 -7.37 -21.50 -1.16
N SER A 156 -6.30 -20.72 -1.21
CA SER A 156 -5.08 -20.91 -0.40
C SER A 156 -5.31 -20.70 1.11
N ARG A 157 -6.40 -20.04 1.50
CA ARG A 157 -6.74 -19.64 2.89
C ARG A 157 -5.63 -18.84 3.60
N ARG A 158 -4.67 -18.31 2.83
CA ARG A 158 -3.52 -17.52 3.30
C ARG A 158 -3.32 -16.35 2.36
N GLY A 159 -2.91 -15.21 2.91
CA GLY A 159 -2.61 -14.07 2.06
C GLY A 159 -2.84 -12.72 2.68
N LEU A 160 -2.87 -11.74 1.79
CA LEU A 160 -2.95 -10.33 2.08
C LEU A 160 -4.08 -9.70 1.27
N VAL A 161 -4.86 -8.83 1.88
CA VAL A 161 -5.77 -7.92 1.22
C VAL A 161 -5.22 -6.50 1.41
N LEU A 162 -4.77 -5.87 0.33
CA LEU A 162 -4.38 -4.47 0.28
C LEU A 162 -5.60 -3.61 -0.12
N ILE A 163 -5.88 -2.60 0.70
CA ILE A 163 -7.00 -1.68 0.52
C ILE A 163 -6.44 -0.26 0.50
N ASP A 164 -6.42 0.36 -0.68
CA ASP A 164 -5.80 1.67 -0.93
C ASP A 164 -6.72 2.61 -1.75
N PRO A 165 -7.87 3.01 -1.19
CA PRO A 165 -8.83 3.86 -1.89
C PRO A 165 -8.32 5.32 -1.98
N SER A 166 -8.83 6.08 -2.95
CA SER A 166 -8.49 7.50 -3.09
C SER A 166 -9.13 8.42 -2.04
N TYR A 167 -10.20 7.96 -1.36
CA TYR A 167 -11.01 8.75 -0.43
C TYR A 167 -11.60 10.04 -1.02
N GLU A 168 -11.90 10.06 -2.32
CA GLU A 168 -12.50 11.22 -3.01
C GLU A 168 -13.96 11.48 -2.59
N ARG A 169 -14.69 10.44 -2.18
CA ARG A 169 -16.13 10.54 -1.92
C ARG A 169 -16.40 10.58 -0.43
N ALA A 170 -17.39 11.38 -0.03
CA ALA A 170 -17.77 11.54 1.38
C ALA A 170 -18.08 10.19 2.09
N GLY A 171 -18.58 9.20 1.36
CA GLY A 171 -18.90 7.87 1.88
C GLY A 171 -17.76 6.85 1.88
N ASP A 172 -16.58 7.17 1.34
CA ASP A 172 -15.51 6.18 1.14
C ASP A 172 -15.04 5.57 2.46
N TYR A 173 -14.87 6.37 3.53
CA TYR A 173 -14.47 5.85 4.83
C TYR A 173 -15.46 4.83 5.40
N ASP A 174 -16.76 5.10 5.35
CA ASP A 174 -17.78 4.18 5.86
C ASP A 174 -17.91 2.93 4.97
N ALA A 175 -17.79 3.09 3.66
CA ALA A 175 -17.79 2.00 2.69
C ALA A 175 -16.61 1.04 2.90
N VAL A 176 -15.40 1.59 3.01
CA VAL A 176 -14.15 0.86 3.26
C VAL A 176 -14.20 0.15 4.60
N THR A 177 -14.65 0.84 5.67
CA THR A 177 -14.86 0.23 6.99
C THR A 177 -15.75 -1.01 6.88
N SER A 178 -16.87 -0.89 6.16
CA SER A 178 -17.83 -1.99 5.99
C SER A 178 -17.25 -3.15 5.18
N ALA A 179 -16.43 -2.86 4.16
CA ALA A 179 -15.73 -3.86 3.37
C ALA A 179 -14.76 -4.68 4.22
N VAL A 180 -13.90 -3.99 4.97
CA VAL A 180 -12.87 -4.63 5.79
C VAL A 180 -13.52 -5.49 6.88
N LEU A 181 -14.54 -4.98 7.59
CA LEU A 181 -15.26 -5.76 8.59
C LEU A 181 -15.90 -7.03 8.00
N ARG A 182 -16.62 -6.91 6.88
CA ARG A 182 -17.20 -8.10 6.20
C ARG A 182 -16.13 -9.07 5.72
N GLY A 183 -15.02 -8.55 5.19
CA GLY A 183 -13.86 -9.35 4.80
C GLY A 183 -13.34 -10.16 5.98
N THR A 184 -13.07 -9.50 7.11
CA THR A 184 -12.53 -10.13 8.32
C THR A 184 -13.49 -11.16 8.94
N GLN A 185 -14.80 -10.96 8.86
CA GLN A 185 -15.79 -11.95 9.31
C GLN A 185 -15.76 -13.23 8.47
N ARG A 186 -15.55 -13.10 7.15
CA ARG A 186 -15.49 -14.24 6.23
C ARG A 186 -14.13 -14.92 6.22
N TRP A 187 -13.07 -14.15 6.45
CA TRP A 187 -11.70 -14.64 6.47
C TRP A 187 -10.89 -14.04 7.64
N PRO A 188 -11.17 -14.49 8.87
CA PRO A 188 -10.60 -13.89 10.09
C PRO A 188 -9.09 -14.12 10.24
N THR A 189 -8.48 -14.97 9.41
CA THR A 189 -7.04 -15.26 9.43
C THR A 189 -6.27 -14.55 8.31
N GLY A 190 -6.94 -13.80 7.44
CA GLY A 190 -6.29 -12.99 6.42
C GLY A 190 -5.57 -11.79 7.02
N VAL A 191 -4.48 -11.36 6.39
CA VAL A 191 -3.85 -10.07 6.71
C VAL A 191 -4.56 -8.99 5.91
N TYR A 192 -5.04 -7.94 6.56
CA TYR A 192 -5.67 -6.80 5.89
C TYR A 192 -4.79 -5.58 6.09
N LEU A 193 -4.27 -4.99 5.01
CA LEU A 193 -3.44 -3.79 5.01
C LEU A 193 -4.25 -2.64 4.40
N LEU A 194 -4.71 -1.73 5.24
CA LEU A 194 -5.51 -0.57 4.84
C LEU A 194 -4.67 0.70 4.90
N TRP A 195 -4.57 1.41 3.78
CA TRP A 195 -4.00 2.75 3.72
C TRP A 195 -5.05 3.83 4.00
N TYR A 196 -4.65 4.92 4.65
CA TYR A 196 -5.48 6.11 4.84
C TYR A 196 -4.64 7.40 4.95
N PRO A 197 -5.17 8.55 4.49
CA PRO A 197 -4.48 9.82 4.62
C PRO A 197 -4.66 10.42 6.03
N LEU A 198 -3.62 11.08 6.53
CA LEU A 198 -3.72 11.95 7.70
C LEU A 198 -4.08 13.36 7.22
N LEU A 199 -5.24 13.82 7.65
CA LEU A 199 -5.83 15.13 7.34
C LEU A 199 -6.15 15.84 8.65
N ALA A 200 -6.14 17.18 8.62
CA ALA A 200 -6.35 18.01 9.81
C ALA A 200 -7.71 17.79 10.50
N ASP A 201 -8.74 17.41 9.74
CA ASP A 201 -10.09 17.18 10.27
C ASP A 201 -10.30 15.80 10.91
N GLY A 202 -9.29 14.92 10.88
CA GLY A 202 -9.34 13.63 11.56
C GLY A 202 -10.44 12.67 11.08
N ARG A 203 -10.99 12.84 9.87
CA ARG A 203 -12.12 12.05 9.37
C ARG A 203 -11.90 10.52 9.38
N HIS A 204 -10.65 10.06 9.34
CA HIS A 204 -10.29 8.64 9.41
C HIS A 204 -10.52 8.01 10.81
N GLN A 205 -10.61 8.81 11.87
CA GLN A 205 -10.65 8.30 13.26
C GLN A 205 -11.84 7.38 13.55
N LYS A 206 -13.03 7.70 12.99
CA LYS A 206 -14.23 6.86 13.15
C LYS A 206 -14.02 5.47 12.51
N MET A 207 -13.40 5.43 11.34
CA MET A 207 -13.04 4.17 10.67
C MET A 207 -12.06 3.37 11.51
N LEU A 208 -10.97 3.99 11.99
CA LEU A 208 -9.96 3.31 12.80
C LEU A 208 -10.56 2.69 14.06
N ARG A 209 -11.36 3.44 14.84
CA ARG A 209 -12.02 2.92 16.04
C ARG A 209 -12.82 1.65 15.73
N ARG A 210 -13.71 1.73 14.74
CA ARG A 210 -14.58 0.60 14.35
C ARG A 210 -13.79 -0.64 13.90
N LEU A 211 -12.65 -0.45 13.24
CA LEU A 211 -11.80 -1.56 12.77
C LEU A 211 -10.95 -2.14 13.89
N CYS A 212 -10.40 -1.30 14.78
CA CYS A 212 -9.67 -1.74 15.97
C CYS A 212 -10.56 -2.49 16.97
N ASP A 213 -11.85 -2.13 17.04
CA ASP A 213 -12.86 -2.78 17.89
C ASP A 213 -13.38 -4.11 17.31
N ALA A 214 -12.86 -4.57 16.16
CA ALA A 214 -13.29 -5.80 15.50
C ALA A 214 -12.82 -7.09 16.21
N GLY A 215 -12.08 -6.98 17.31
CA GLY A 215 -11.62 -8.14 18.10
C GLY A 215 -10.47 -8.92 17.46
N LEU A 216 -9.73 -8.30 16.51
CA LEU A 216 -8.55 -8.88 15.88
C LEU A 216 -7.27 -8.16 16.36
N PRO A 217 -6.12 -8.84 16.43
CA PRO A 217 -4.83 -8.17 16.61
C PRO A 217 -4.61 -7.14 15.52
N TRP A 218 -4.12 -5.96 15.89
CA TRP A 218 -3.90 -4.89 14.92
C TRP A 218 -2.63 -4.10 15.19
N LEU A 219 -2.06 -3.56 14.10
CA LEU A 219 -0.96 -2.61 14.12
C LEU A 219 -1.37 -1.38 13.34
N ARG A 220 -1.04 -0.19 13.85
CA ARG A 220 -1.17 1.06 13.13
C ARG A 220 0.20 1.73 13.00
N SER A 221 0.57 2.06 11.77
CA SER A 221 1.78 2.81 11.44
C SER A 221 1.35 4.16 10.87
N GLU A 222 1.72 5.26 11.50
CA GLU A 222 1.43 6.61 11.04
C GLU A 222 2.72 7.38 10.78
N LEU A 223 2.92 7.83 9.53
CA LEU A 223 4.04 8.67 9.12
C LEU A 223 3.55 10.11 8.93
N ARG A 224 4.09 11.05 9.70
CA ARG A 224 3.82 12.49 9.55
C ARG A 224 5.03 13.17 8.96
N VAL A 225 4.84 13.93 7.88
CA VAL A 225 5.93 14.63 7.18
C VAL A 225 5.90 16.14 7.39
N ARG A 226 4.78 16.67 7.88
CA ARG A 226 4.60 18.10 8.18
C ARG A 226 3.49 18.32 9.23
N PRO A 227 3.43 19.50 9.86
CA PRO A 227 2.31 19.87 10.73
C PRO A 227 0.95 19.76 10.04
N ALA A 228 -0.10 19.52 10.82
CA ALA A 228 -1.47 19.49 10.30
C ALA A 228 -1.88 20.85 9.72
N GLY A 229 -2.57 20.83 8.58
CA GLY A 229 -2.95 22.03 7.85
C GLY A 229 -3.73 21.68 6.59
N MET A 230 -3.54 22.47 5.53
CA MET A 230 -4.21 22.22 4.26
C MET A 230 -3.64 20.97 3.55
N GLY A 231 -4.53 20.05 3.18
CA GLY A 231 -4.19 18.81 2.49
C GLY A 231 -3.58 17.74 3.41
N MET A 232 -3.03 16.70 2.78
CA MET A 232 -2.44 15.57 3.50
C MET A 232 -1.13 15.97 4.19
N ASN A 233 -1.03 15.73 5.50
CA ASN A 233 0.16 16.03 6.29
C ASN A 233 0.95 14.78 6.71
N GLY A 234 0.40 13.61 6.40
CA GLY A 234 0.99 12.31 6.66
C GLY A 234 0.14 11.19 6.09
N SER A 235 0.59 9.95 6.25
CA SER A 235 -0.13 8.76 5.82
C SER A 235 -0.15 7.73 6.94
N GLY A 236 -1.21 6.94 6.99
CA GLY A 236 -1.39 5.87 7.94
C GLY A 236 -1.65 4.54 7.26
N LEU A 237 -1.23 3.48 7.93
CA LEU A 237 -1.51 2.10 7.57
C LEU A 237 -2.10 1.41 8.80
N LEU A 238 -3.26 0.78 8.64
CA LEU A 238 -3.85 -0.11 9.63
C LEU A 238 -3.72 -1.53 9.11
N LEU A 239 -3.14 -2.40 9.93
CA LEU A 239 -3.06 -3.82 9.68
C LEU A 239 -3.93 -4.58 10.66
N LEU A 240 -4.79 -5.46 10.15
CA LEU A 240 -5.46 -6.49 10.95
C LEU A 240 -4.76 -7.83 10.71
N ASN A 241 -4.55 -8.61 11.77
CA ASN A 241 -3.66 -9.78 11.80
C ASN A 241 -2.25 -9.49 11.24
N PRO A 242 -1.56 -8.43 11.69
CA PRO A 242 -0.23 -8.11 11.20
C PRO A 242 0.79 -9.22 11.52
N PRO A 243 1.85 -9.35 10.69
CA PRO A 243 3.03 -10.12 11.07
C PRO A 243 3.62 -9.69 12.42
N TYR A 244 3.96 -10.65 13.28
CA TYR A 244 4.43 -10.35 14.64
C TYR A 244 5.77 -9.58 14.67
N LEU A 245 6.59 -9.69 13.62
CA LEU A 245 7.88 -8.97 13.51
C LEU A 245 7.70 -7.51 13.06
N LEU A 246 6.55 -7.16 12.51
CA LEU A 246 6.35 -5.86 11.88
C LEU A 246 6.54 -4.66 12.82
N PRO A 247 6.08 -4.65 14.08
CA PRO A 247 6.29 -3.50 14.96
C PRO A 247 7.77 -3.16 15.16
N GLU A 248 8.61 -4.17 15.42
CA GLU A 248 10.05 -3.96 15.62
C GLU A 248 10.73 -3.53 14.32
N GLN A 249 10.39 -4.17 13.20
CA GLN A 249 10.90 -3.78 11.89
C GLN A 249 10.60 -2.31 11.56
N LEU A 250 9.38 -1.85 11.84
CA LEU A 250 8.99 -0.45 11.59
C LEU A 250 9.72 0.53 12.51
N ARG A 251 9.88 0.21 13.80
CA ARG A 251 10.67 1.04 14.73
C ARG A 251 12.11 1.21 14.24
N ASN A 252 12.72 0.13 13.73
CA ASN A 252 14.08 0.15 13.16
C ASN A 252 14.18 0.96 11.85
N LEU A 253 13.06 1.26 11.19
CA LEU A 253 13.02 2.06 9.98
C LEU A 253 12.71 3.55 10.23
N ALA A 254 12.42 3.97 11.46
CA ALA A 254 12.06 5.36 11.77
C ALA A 254 13.11 6.37 11.25
N GLY A 255 14.40 6.09 11.46
CA GLY A 255 15.49 6.93 10.96
C GLY A 255 15.59 6.96 9.43
N TRP A 256 15.20 5.90 8.74
CA TRP A 256 15.17 5.88 7.27
C TRP A 256 14.04 6.77 6.73
N PHE A 257 12.88 6.84 7.39
CA PHE A 257 11.80 7.74 6.96
C PHE A 257 12.04 9.22 7.29
N ALA A 258 12.91 9.53 8.26
CA ALA A 258 13.14 10.90 8.74
C ALA A 258 13.39 11.94 7.63
N PRO A 259 14.17 11.66 6.55
CA PRO A 259 14.40 12.60 5.46
C PRO A 259 13.14 12.99 4.67
N LEU A 260 12.04 12.23 4.73
CA LEU A 260 10.78 12.59 4.04
C LEU A 260 10.11 13.83 4.62
N GLY A 261 10.59 14.31 5.76
CA GLY A 261 10.09 15.50 6.43
C GLY A 261 10.18 16.79 5.59
N GLN A 262 9.19 17.67 5.76
CA GLN A 262 9.04 18.93 5.04
C GLN A 262 9.11 20.08 6.06
N GLY A 263 10.33 20.49 6.41
CA GLY A 263 10.62 21.54 7.40
C GLY A 263 11.16 21.01 8.74
N ALA A 264 10.76 19.80 9.13
CA ALA A 264 11.33 19.04 10.25
C ALA A 264 11.43 17.56 9.84
N ALA A 265 12.17 16.74 10.59
CA ALA A 265 12.23 15.29 10.34
C ALA A 265 10.84 14.66 10.38
N ALA A 266 10.56 13.72 9.47
CA ALA A 266 9.32 12.96 9.52
C ALA A 266 9.28 12.09 10.77
N SER A 267 8.10 11.95 11.38
CA SER A 267 7.87 11.12 12.55
C SER A 267 7.07 9.87 12.19
N LEU A 268 7.58 8.70 12.55
CA LEU A 268 6.90 7.42 12.42
C LEU A 268 6.36 6.98 13.79
N GLU A 269 5.05 6.85 13.93
CA GLU A 269 4.37 6.44 15.15
C GLU A 269 3.76 5.05 14.97
N ILE A 270 4.08 4.12 15.88
CA ILE A 270 3.62 2.74 15.84
C ILE A 270 2.73 2.44 17.04
N PHE A 271 1.51 2.00 16.78
CA PHE A 271 0.53 1.57 17.79
C PHE A 271 0.18 0.11 17.54
N VAL A 272 -0.05 -0.64 18.62
CA VAL A 272 -0.44 -2.07 18.56
C VAL A 272 -1.60 -2.32 19.51
N SER A 273 -2.43 -3.30 19.19
CA SER A 273 -3.46 -3.82 20.11
C SER A 273 -2.83 -4.41 21.38
N GLU A 274 -3.56 -4.42 22.49
CA GLU A 274 -3.11 -5.03 23.76
C GLU A 274 -2.80 -6.53 23.64
N HIS A 275 -3.45 -7.23 22.69
CA HIS A 275 -3.29 -8.66 22.44
C HIS A 275 -2.43 -8.97 21.19
N PHE A 276 -1.38 -8.18 20.97
CA PHE A 276 -0.44 -8.38 19.84
C PHE A 276 0.43 -9.63 19.98
#